data_AF-D5A8U7-F1
#
_entry.id   AF-D5A8U7-F1
#
_cell.length_a   1.000
_cell.length_b   1.000
_cell.length_c   1.000
_cell.angle_alpha   90.00
_cell.angle_beta   90.00
_cell.angle_gamma   90.00
#
_symmetry.space_group_name_H-M   'P 1'
#
loop_
_entity.id
_entity.type
_entity.pdbx_description
1 polymer ?
#
loop_
_entity_poly.entity_id
_entity_poly.type
_entity_poly.pdbx_seq_one_letter_code
_entity_poly.pdbx_strand_id
1 'polypeptide(L)'
;MLEQSSATKCPSISYHLAGTKKIQQELAKPHVLERFIDNKDDIANLRKCFAGLWSLDNNANVIEDAIRRPEAFVLKPQREGGGNNIYGNDAKEKLLEMKRNGGDGHAAYILMQRIFPPFHVSYLVRGGIYHHGETFSELGIFGAYLRNKDNVLLNNQSGYLMRTKISSSDEGGVAAGFAVVDSLYLT
;
A
#
# COMPACT_ATOMS: atom_id res chain seq x y z
N MET A 1 28.59 -2.86 -3.47
CA MET A 1 29.09 -3.70 -4.58
C MET A 1 28.09 -3.84 -5.73
N LEU A 2 26.85 -4.35 -5.54
CA LEU A 2 25.87 -4.47 -6.65
C LEU A 2 25.39 -3.11 -7.20
N GLU A 3 24.99 -2.17 -6.34
CA GLU A 3 24.56 -0.82 -6.77
C GLU A 3 25.68 -0.01 -7.44
N GLN A 4 26.94 -0.35 -7.17
CA GLN A 4 28.12 0.29 -7.76
C GLN A 4 28.58 -0.38 -9.07
N SER A 5 27.92 -1.46 -9.49
CA SER A 5 28.26 -2.19 -10.72
C SER A 5 27.60 -1.59 -11.96
N SER A 6 28.09 -1.97 -13.14
CA SER A 6 27.53 -1.61 -14.45
C SER A 6 26.30 -2.42 -14.85
N ALA A 7 25.90 -3.43 -14.05
CA ALA A 7 24.69 -4.21 -14.33
C ALA A 7 23.43 -3.33 -14.29
N THR A 8 22.42 -3.64 -15.10
CA THR A 8 21.10 -3.04 -14.97
C THR A 8 20.41 -3.60 -13.73
N LYS A 9 20.00 -2.74 -12.81
CA LYS A 9 19.31 -3.13 -11.56
C LYS A 9 17.80 -3.23 -11.82
N CYS A 10 17.13 -4.15 -11.13
CA CYS A 10 15.68 -4.33 -11.20
C CYS A 10 15.13 -4.74 -9.82
N PRO A 11 14.65 -3.79 -8.99
CA PRO A 11 14.80 -2.33 -9.13
C PRO A 11 16.19 -1.83 -8.71
N SER A 12 16.56 -0.61 -9.08
CA SER A 12 17.68 0.12 -8.45
C SER A 12 17.31 0.58 -7.03
N ILE A 13 18.31 0.97 -6.22
CA ILE A 13 18.05 1.51 -4.88
C ILE A 13 17.09 2.72 -4.87
N SER A 14 17.16 3.60 -5.89
CA SER A 14 16.25 4.73 -6.02
C SER A 14 14.80 4.30 -6.29
N TYR A 15 14.61 3.29 -7.15
CA TYR A 15 13.29 2.70 -7.40
C TYR A 15 12.74 1.97 -6.18
N HIS A 16 13.60 1.31 -5.41
CA HIS A 16 13.21 0.73 -4.12
C HIS A 16 12.72 1.82 -3.16
N LEU A 17 13.48 2.91 -2.98
CA LEU A 17 13.07 4.04 -2.13
C LEU A 17 11.77 4.71 -2.60
N ALA A 18 11.55 4.81 -3.92
CA ALA A 18 10.30 5.32 -4.49
C ALA A 18 9.07 4.46 -4.11
N GLY A 19 9.27 3.16 -3.83
CA GLY A 19 8.22 2.24 -3.37
C GLY A 19 7.87 2.36 -1.88
N THR A 20 8.59 3.17 -1.11
CA THR A 20 8.32 3.33 0.33
C THR A 20 6.95 3.97 0.58
N LYS A 21 6.33 3.57 1.69
CA LYS A 21 5.03 4.12 2.11
C LYS A 21 5.11 5.63 2.36
N LYS A 22 6.27 6.12 2.80
CA LYS A 22 6.52 7.56 2.95
C LYS A 22 6.43 8.30 1.62
N ILE A 23 7.06 7.80 0.55
CA ILE A 23 6.96 8.42 -0.78
C ILE A 23 5.53 8.34 -1.32
N GLN A 24 4.84 7.21 -1.13
CA GLN A 24 3.40 7.10 -1.46
C GLN A 24 2.56 8.20 -0.79
N GLN A 25 2.79 8.44 0.51
CA GLN A 25 2.09 9.49 1.25
C GLN A 25 2.48 10.90 0.80
N GLU A 26 3.76 11.16 0.53
CA GLU A 26 4.23 12.47 0.05
C GLU A 26 3.66 12.81 -1.33
N LEU A 27 3.57 11.84 -2.26
CA LEU A 27 2.96 12.02 -3.57
C LEU A 27 1.46 12.36 -3.50
N ALA A 28 0.77 11.94 -2.43
CA ALA A 28 -0.63 12.25 -2.22
C ALA A 28 -0.90 13.70 -1.78
N LYS A 29 0.14 14.45 -1.36
CA LYS A 29 -0.02 15.86 -0.99
C LYS A 29 -0.44 16.70 -2.20
N PRO A 30 -1.20 17.79 -1.98
CA PRO A 30 -1.46 18.77 -3.02
C PRO A 30 -0.16 19.27 -3.65
N HIS A 31 -0.15 19.44 -4.98
CA HIS A 31 0.96 20.03 -5.76
C HIS A 31 2.27 19.22 -5.81
N VAL A 32 2.39 18.07 -5.15
CA VAL A 32 3.62 17.26 -5.18
C VAL A 32 3.72 16.42 -6.46
N LEU A 33 2.62 15.78 -6.89
CA LEU A 33 2.55 14.99 -8.13
C LEU A 33 2.94 15.81 -9.37
N GLU A 34 2.50 17.06 -9.41
CA GLU A 34 2.71 18.03 -10.49
C GLU A 34 4.19 18.40 -10.67
N ARG A 35 5.06 18.04 -9.73
CA ARG A 35 6.52 18.19 -9.86
C ARG A 35 7.16 17.07 -10.68
N PHE A 36 6.45 15.97 -10.91
CA PHE A 36 6.97 14.75 -11.54
C PHE A 36 6.22 14.36 -12.82
N ILE A 37 5.03 14.91 -13.04
CA ILE A 37 4.15 14.57 -14.16
C ILE A 37 3.54 15.86 -14.70
N ASP A 38 3.72 16.11 -16.00
CA ASP A 38 3.17 17.31 -16.65
C ASP A 38 1.75 17.09 -17.19
N ASN A 39 1.41 15.85 -17.56
CA ASN A 39 0.11 15.52 -18.13
C ASN A 39 -0.99 15.62 -17.07
N LYS A 40 -1.91 16.56 -17.26
CA LYS A 40 -3.01 16.84 -16.33
C LYS A 40 -4.01 15.70 -16.22
N ASP A 41 -4.26 14.96 -17.29
CA ASP A 41 -5.17 13.82 -17.28
C ASP A 41 -4.57 12.65 -16.50
N ASP A 42 -3.26 12.41 -16.65
CA ASP A 42 -2.54 11.40 -15.86
C ASP A 42 -2.53 11.77 -14.37
N ILE A 43 -2.27 13.03 -14.03
CA ILE A 43 -2.38 13.53 -12.65
C ILE A 43 -3.78 13.30 -12.10
N ALA A 44 -4.82 13.66 -12.86
CA ALA A 44 -6.21 13.48 -12.45
C ALA A 44 -6.55 12.00 -12.23
N ASN A 45 -6.11 11.11 -13.12
CA ASN A 45 -6.33 9.68 -13.01
C ASN A 45 -5.60 9.07 -11.81
N LEU A 46 -4.33 9.44 -11.57
CA LEU A 46 -3.58 8.99 -10.40
C LEU A 46 -4.24 9.45 -9.09
N ARG A 47 -4.67 10.72 -9.01
CA ARG A 47 -5.32 11.26 -7.81
C ARG A 47 -6.63 10.54 -7.47
N LYS A 48 -7.39 10.08 -8.46
CA LYS A 48 -8.62 9.28 -8.23
C LYS A 48 -8.33 7.94 -7.53
N CYS A 49 -7.12 7.40 -7.67
CA CYS A 49 -6.73 6.14 -7.05
C CYS A 49 -6.15 6.30 -5.64
N PHE A 50 -5.98 7.54 -5.14
CA PHE A 50 -5.41 7.77 -3.82
C PHE A 50 -6.49 7.72 -2.75
N ALA A 51 -6.30 6.84 -1.76
CA ALA A 51 -6.99 6.96 -0.48
C ALA A 51 -6.37 8.08 0.36
N GLY A 52 -7.01 8.41 1.49
CA GLY A 52 -6.42 9.34 2.45
C GLY A 52 -5.06 8.84 2.99
N LEU A 53 -4.05 9.70 2.91
CA LEU A 53 -2.66 9.40 3.29
C LEU A 53 -2.07 10.60 4.04
N TRP A 54 -1.58 10.38 5.26
CA TRP A 54 -1.14 11.44 6.15
C TRP A 54 0.20 11.14 6.84
N SER A 55 1.04 12.17 6.97
CA SER A 55 2.21 12.14 7.86
C SER A 55 1.78 12.32 9.31
N LEU A 56 2.49 11.71 10.26
CA LEU A 56 2.21 11.91 11.68
C LEU A 56 2.74 13.24 12.24
N ASP A 57 3.60 13.95 11.52
CA ASP A 57 4.25 15.17 12.06
C ASP A 57 3.31 16.37 12.15
N ASN A 58 2.41 16.55 11.17
CA ASN A 58 1.64 17.79 10.99
C ASN A 58 0.13 17.57 10.80
N ASN A 59 -0.41 16.44 11.27
CA ASN A 59 -1.83 16.08 11.09
C ASN A 59 -2.51 15.73 12.41
N ALA A 60 -2.35 16.57 13.44
CA ALA A 60 -2.89 16.33 14.79
C ALA A 60 -4.38 15.94 14.78
N ASN A 61 -5.22 16.63 14.02
CA ASN A 61 -6.66 16.33 13.92
C ASN A 61 -6.93 14.92 13.39
N VAL A 62 -6.17 14.48 12.38
CA VAL A 62 -6.32 13.14 11.79
C VAL A 62 -5.82 12.06 12.76
N ILE A 63 -4.77 12.36 13.53
CA ILE A 63 -4.25 11.46 14.58
C ILE A 63 -5.30 11.28 15.68
N GLU A 64 -5.93 12.37 16.15
CA GLU A 64 -7.03 12.28 17.11
C GLU A 64 -8.21 11.49 16.55
N ASP A 65 -8.54 11.67 15.27
CA ASP A 65 -9.55 10.88 14.59
C ASP A 65 -9.21 9.38 14.56
N ALA A 66 -7.95 9.03 14.27
CA ALA A 66 -7.49 7.65 14.27
C ALA A 66 -7.44 7.04 15.67
N ILE A 67 -7.20 7.83 16.71
CA ILE A 67 -7.29 7.36 18.12
C ILE A 67 -8.76 7.09 18.50
N ARG A 68 -9.69 7.92 18.02
CA ARG A 68 -11.14 7.78 18.31
C ARG A 68 -11.79 6.65 17.50
N ARG A 69 -11.40 6.49 16.25
CA ARG A 69 -11.97 5.54 15.26
C ARG A 69 -10.87 4.71 14.61
N PRO A 70 -10.14 3.89 15.39
CA PRO A 70 -8.97 3.18 14.87
C PRO A 70 -9.29 2.17 13.77
N GLU A 71 -10.51 1.67 13.72
CA GLU A 71 -10.98 0.78 12.67
C GLU A 71 -10.96 1.42 11.27
N ALA A 72 -11.07 2.75 11.18
CA ALA A 72 -11.11 3.49 9.92
C ALA A 72 -9.72 3.78 9.33
N PHE A 73 -8.65 3.42 10.04
CA PHE A 73 -7.27 3.73 9.65
C PHE A 73 -6.36 2.49 9.72
N VAL A 74 -5.23 2.60 9.04
CA VAL A 74 -4.13 1.65 9.09
C VAL A 74 -2.84 2.43 9.30
N LEU A 75 -2.06 2.04 10.30
CA LEU A 75 -0.74 2.60 10.55
C LEU A 75 0.31 1.72 9.86
N LYS A 76 1.14 2.30 9.00
CA LYS A 76 2.08 1.55 8.15
C LYS A 76 3.52 1.97 8.39
N PRO A 77 4.42 1.06 8.82
CA PRO A 77 5.84 1.33 8.86
C PRO A 77 6.45 1.28 7.45
N GLN A 78 7.71 1.71 7.31
CA GLN A 78 8.48 1.63 6.05
C GLN A 78 9.02 0.22 5.80
N ARG A 79 8.13 -0.78 5.69
CA ARG A 79 8.46 -2.19 5.44
C ARG A 79 7.65 -2.74 4.25
N GLU A 80 8.17 -3.78 3.61
CA GLU A 80 7.53 -4.52 2.52
C GLU A 80 7.34 -6.00 2.89
N GLY A 81 6.52 -6.73 2.12
CA GLY A 81 6.33 -8.18 2.26
C GLY A 81 5.10 -8.62 3.06
N GLY A 82 4.27 -7.69 3.52
CA GLY A 82 3.07 -7.98 4.32
C GLY A 82 3.38 -8.28 5.81
N GLY A 83 2.36 -8.28 6.66
CA GLY A 83 2.50 -8.61 8.09
C GLY A 83 3.08 -7.51 8.98
N ASN A 84 3.21 -6.27 8.47
CA ASN A 84 3.85 -5.17 9.19
C ASN A 84 2.89 -4.04 9.57
N ASN A 85 1.67 -4.06 9.04
CA ASN A 85 0.72 -2.98 9.28
C ASN A 85 0.09 -3.15 10.66
N ILE A 86 -0.30 -2.03 11.27
CA ILE A 86 -0.92 -1.99 12.59
C ILE A 86 -2.36 -1.48 12.42
N TYR A 87 -3.32 -2.19 13.00
CA TYR A 87 -4.75 -1.97 12.81
C TYR A 87 -5.45 -1.80 14.16
N GLY A 88 -6.65 -1.21 14.15
CA GLY A 88 -7.55 -1.25 15.30
C GLY A 88 -6.91 -0.76 16.61
N ASN A 89 -7.18 -1.48 17.71
CA ASN A 89 -6.71 -1.08 19.03
C ASN A 89 -5.19 -0.97 19.12
N ASP A 90 -4.44 -1.84 18.43
CA ASP A 90 -2.97 -1.76 18.40
C ASP A 90 -2.49 -0.45 17.75
N ALA A 91 -3.17 0.01 16.70
CA ALA A 91 -2.85 1.29 16.06
C ALA A 91 -3.14 2.46 17.00
N LYS A 92 -4.27 2.40 17.71
CA LYS A 92 -4.62 3.39 18.74
C LYS A 92 -3.57 3.44 19.86
N GLU A 93 -3.20 2.29 20.41
CA GLU A 93 -2.21 2.20 21.48
C GLU A 93 -0.87 2.76 21.03
N LYS A 94 -0.44 2.44 19.81
CA LYS A 94 0.80 2.95 19.22
C LYS A 94 0.79 4.47 19.05
N LEU A 95 -0.31 5.04 18.55
CA LEU A 95 -0.46 6.49 18.42
C LEU A 95 -0.46 7.19 19.79
N LEU A 96 -1.13 6.61 20.80
CA LEU A 96 -1.11 7.14 22.16
C LEU A 96 0.27 7.07 22.80
N GLU A 97 1.04 6.00 22.55
CA GLU A 97 2.44 5.86 22.96
C GLU A 97 3.30 6.98 22.37
N MET A 98 3.25 7.18 21.05
CA MET A 98 4.00 8.26 20.38
C MET A 98 3.62 9.63 20.92
N LYS A 99 2.33 9.87 21.18
CA LYS A 99 1.84 11.13 21.77
C LYS A 99 2.41 11.37 23.17
N ARG A 100 2.48 10.34 24.03
CA ARG A 100 3.11 10.44 25.36
C ARG A 100 4.61 10.73 25.27
N ASN A 101 5.28 10.23 24.23
CA ASN A 101 6.71 10.41 24.01
C ASN A 101 7.04 11.68 23.19
N GLY A 102 6.12 12.63 23.09
CA GLY A 102 6.38 13.90 22.39
C GLY A 102 6.52 13.77 20.86
N GLY A 103 5.98 12.70 20.27
CA GLY A 103 6.04 12.44 18.83
C GLY A 103 7.26 11.63 18.38
N ASP A 104 8.06 11.11 19.31
CA ASP A 104 9.15 10.20 18.95
C ASP A 104 8.62 8.97 18.19
N GLY A 105 9.31 8.62 17.10
CA GLY A 105 8.91 7.55 16.19
C GLY A 105 7.87 7.92 15.12
N HIS A 106 7.33 9.14 15.08
CA HIS A 106 6.37 9.57 14.04
C HIS A 106 6.88 9.32 12.61
N ALA A 107 8.14 9.66 12.34
CA ALA A 107 8.75 9.55 11.01
C ALA A 107 8.84 8.10 10.49
N ALA A 108 8.76 7.09 11.36
CA ALA A 108 8.81 5.69 10.96
C ALA A 108 7.51 5.21 10.31
N TYR A 109 6.41 5.94 10.47
CA TYR A 109 5.07 5.51 10.04
C TYR A 109 4.36 6.54 9.18
N ILE A 110 3.40 6.04 8.39
CA ILE A 110 2.35 6.87 7.81
C ILE A 110 0.99 6.38 8.32
N LEU A 111 0.02 7.28 8.33
CA LEU A 111 -1.38 6.93 8.57
C LEU A 111 -2.10 6.87 7.22
N MET A 112 -2.84 5.80 6.98
CA MET A 112 -3.62 5.61 5.76
C MET A 112 -5.08 5.32 6.10
N GLN A 113 -5.99 5.86 5.29
CA GLN A 113 -7.41 5.52 5.34
C GLN A 113 -7.56 4.02 5.04
N ARG A 114 -8.31 3.31 5.88
CA ARG A 114 -8.65 1.91 5.62
C ARG A 114 -9.71 1.85 4.51
N ILE A 115 -9.51 0.93 3.57
CA ILE A 115 -10.41 0.69 2.45
C ILE A 115 -11.31 -0.49 2.82
N PHE A 116 -12.61 -0.33 2.63
CA PHE A 116 -13.62 -1.36 2.89
C PHE A 116 -14.29 -1.74 1.57
N PRO A 117 -13.72 -2.70 0.81
CA PRO A 117 -14.34 -3.20 -0.42
C PRO A 117 -15.62 -3.99 -0.10
N PRO A 118 -16.51 -4.20 -1.10
CA PRO A 118 -17.65 -5.10 -0.95
C PRO A 118 -17.16 -6.53 -0.66
N PHE A 119 -17.95 -7.27 0.12
CA PHE A 119 -17.68 -8.67 0.41
C PHE A 119 -18.38 -9.60 -0.57
N HIS A 120 -17.73 -10.74 -0.81
CA HIS A 120 -18.23 -11.83 -1.62
C HIS A 120 -18.05 -13.14 -0.88
N VAL A 121 -19.02 -14.04 -1.02
CA VAL A 121 -18.91 -15.39 -0.47
C VAL A 121 -18.05 -16.22 -1.42
N SER A 122 -16.94 -16.75 -0.91
CA SER A 122 -15.95 -17.48 -1.70
C SER A 122 -15.50 -18.77 -1.02
N TYR A 123 -14.95 -19.68 -1.82
CA TYR A 123 -14.31 -20.90 -1.36
C TYR A 123 -12.79 -20.77 -1.46
N LEU A 124 -12.11 -20.74 -0.32
CA LEU A 124 -10.65 -20.63 -0.22
C LEU A 124 -10.06 -22.02 -0.05
N VAL A 125 -9.22 -22.49 -0.99
CA VAL A 125 -8.59 -23.82 -0.91
C VAL A 125 -7.12 -23.69 -0.55
N ARG A 126 -6.67 -24.42 0.48
CA ARG A 126 -5.27 -24.53 0.88
C ARG A 126 -4.95 -25.93 1.39
N GLY A 127 -3.89 -26.54 0.86
CA GLY A 127 -3.45 -27.87 1.29
C GLY A 127 -4.54 -28.95 1.13
N GLY A 128 -5.40 -28.83 0.12
CA GLY A 128 -6.53 -29.73 -0.11
C GLY A 128 -7.75 -29.49 0.79
N ILE A 129 -7.69 -28.54 1.71
CA ILE A 129 -8.79 -28.17 2.61
C ILE A 129 -9.44 -26.89 2.08
N TYR A 130 -10.77 -26.85 2.02
CA TYR A 130 -11.49 -25.65 1.66
C TYR A 130 -12.11 -24.97 2.89
N HIS A 131 -12.16 -23.64 2.86
CA HIS A 131 -12.88 -22.80 3.80
C HIS A 131 -13.87 -21.94 3.03
N HIS A 132 -15.10 -21.87 3.52
CA HIS A 132 -16.17 -21.06 2.94
C HIS A 132 -16.44 -19.87 3.87
N GLY A 133 -16.54 -18.66 3.30
CA GLY A 133 -16.84 -17.47 4.09
C GLY A 133 -16.87 -16.19 3.27
N GLU A 134 -17.14 -15.09 3.97
CA GLU A 134 -17.05 -13.75 3.40
C GLU A 134 -15.59 -13.39 3.14
N THR A 135 -15.33 -12.88 1.94
CA THR A 135 -14.01 -12.53 1.45
C THR A 135 -14.05 -11.19 0.73
N PHE A 136 -12.88 -10.61 0.55
CA PHE A 136 -12.69 -9.54 -0.41
C PHE A 136 -11.36 -9.72 -1.13
N SER A 137 -11.24 -9.01 -2.25
CA SER A 137 -10.13 -9.17 -3.17
C SER A 137 -9.33 -7.88 -3.34
N GLU A 138 -8.04 -8.04 -3.57
CA GLU A 138 -7.08 -6.97 -3.86
C GLU A 138 -6.45 -7.22 -5.23
N LEU A 139 -6.73 -6.30 -6.16
CA LEU A 139 -6.23 -6.36 -7.53
C LEU A 139 -4.85 -5.69 -7.64
N GLY A 140 -3.85 -6.47 -8.02
CA GLY A 140 -2.53 -5.98 -8.44
C GLY A 140 -2.43 -5.93 -9.96
N ILE A 141 -1.93 -4.81 -10.50
CA ILE A 141 -1.63 -4.64 -11.92
C ILE A 141 -0.11 -4.56 -12.09
N PHE A 142 0.46 -5.44 -12.90
CA PHE A 142 1.90 -5.42 -13.17
C PHE A 142 2.24 -4.39 -14.24
N GLY A 143 3.34 -3.69 -14.06
CA GLY A 143 3.94 -2.79 -15.04
C GLY A 143 5.39 -3.18 -15.30
N ALA A 144 5.81 -3.12 -16.57
CA ALA A 144 7.20 -3.32 -16.98
C ALA A 144 7.71 -2.06 -17.68
N TYR A 145 8.87 -1.58 -17.25
CA TYR A 145 9.47 -0.36 -17.74
C TYR A 145 10.97 -0.54 -18.02
N LEU A 146 11.42 -0.07 -19.19
CA LEU A 146 12.82 -0.04 -19.59
C LEU A 146 13.11 1.25 -20.37
N ARG A 147 14.16 1.97 -19.99
CA ARG A 147 14.67 3.13 -20.73
C ARG A 147 16.18 3.05 -20.91
N ASN A 148 16.68 3.65 -21.98
CA ASN A 148 18.10 3.93 -22.18
C ASN A 148 18.28 5.43 -22.39
N LYS A 149 18.90 6.12 -21.41
CA LYS A 149 18.87 7.59 -21.34
C LYS A 149 17.44 8.06 -21.55
N ASP A 150 17.15 9.02 -22.41
CA ASP A 150 15.80 9.56 -22.59
C ASP A 150 14.90 8.72 -23.50
N ASN A 151 15.43 7.66 -24.11
CA ASN A 151 14.64 6.77 -24.95
C ASN A 151 13.96 5.69 -24.11
N VAL A 152 12.63 5.75 -24.03
CA VAL A 152 11.80 4.71 -23.41
C VAL A 152 11.66 3.53 -24.38
N LEU A 153 12.20 2.37 -24.00
CA LEU A 153 12.18 1.15 -24.81
C LEU A 153 10.96 0.27 -24.51
N LEU A 154 10.46 0.32 -23.28
CA LEU A 154 9.28 -0.42 -22.81
C LEU A 154 8.57 0.39 -21.72
N ASN A 155 7.24 0.49 -21.80
CA ASN A 155 6.39 1.04 -20.75
C ASN A 155 4.98 0.44 -20.86
N ASN A 156 4.82 -0.78 -20.35
CA ASN A 156 3.62 -1.59 -20.63
C ASN A 156 2.97 -2.09 -19.34
N GLN A 157 1.64 -2.12 -19.33
CA GLN A 157 0.89 -3.00 -18.43
C GLN A 157 1.18 -4.46 -18.83
N SER A 158 1.52 -5.29 -17.84
CA SER A 158 2.16 -6.61 -18.04
C SER A 158 1.45 -7.73 -17.27
N GLY A 159 0.13 -7.72 -17.31
CA GLY A 159 -0.73 -8.69 -16.60
C GLY A 159 -1.25 -8.19 -15.25
N TYR A 160 -1.89 -9.10 -14.52
CA TYR A 160 -2.50 -8.82 -13.22
C TYR A 160 -2.32 -10.00 -12.26
N LEU A 161 -2.55 -9.73 -10.97
CA LEU A 161 -2.68 -10.72 -9.92
C LEU A 161 -3.84 -10.32 -9.02
N MET A 162 -4.87 -11.17 -8.94
CA MET A 162 -5.88 -11.03 -7.90
C MET A 162 -5.48 -11.84 -6.67
N ARG A 163 -5.64 -11.24 -5.50
CA ARG A 163 -5.49 -11.93 -4.21
C ARG A 163 -6.77 -11.79 -3.44
N THR A 164 -7.28 -12.90 -2.90
CA THR A 164 -8.51 -12.91 -2.12
C THR A 164 -8.23 -13.41 -0.71
N LYS A 165 -8.84 -12.78 0.29
CA LYS A 165 -8.69 -13.15 1.70
C LYS A 165 -10.02 -13.07 2.43
N ILE A 166 -10.10 -13.76 3.58
CA ILE A 166 -11.27 -13.71 4.45
C ILE A 166 -11.46 -12.30 5.02
N SER A 167 -12.71 -11.87 5.17
CA SER A 167 -13.07 -10.51 5.60
C SER A 167 -12.56 -10.17 7.00
N SER A 168 -12.39 -11.17 7.86
CA SER A 168 -11.85 -11.03 9.22
C SER A 168 -10.32 -10.89 9.30
N SER A 169 -9.59 -11.06 8.19
CA SER A 169 -8.13 -10.96 8.18
C SER A 169 -7.64 -9.56 7.79
N ASP A 170 -6.88 -8.94 8.67
CA ASP A 170 -6.26 -7.64 8.41
C ASP A 170 -5.08 -7.72 7.42
N GLU A 171 -4.38 -8.86 7.38
CA GLU A 171 -3.24 -9.08 6.48
C GLU A 171 -3.64 -9.80 5.20
N GLY A 172 -2.85 -9.65 4.12
CA GLY A 172 -3.22 -10.13 2.77
C GLY A 172 -2.09 -10.77 1.94
N GLY A 173 -0.95 -11.08 2.54
CA GLY A 173 0.15 -11.74 1.83
C GLY A 173 -0.14 -13.21 1.54
N VAL A 174 -0.04 -13.64 0.27
CA VAL A 174 -0.18 -15.06 -0.10
C VAL A 174 0.98 -15.88 0.49
N ALA A 175 2.23 -15.42 0.30
CA ALA A 175 3.42 -16.08 0.84
C ALA A 175 3.44 -16.10 2.37
N ALA A 176 2.83 -15.10 3.01
CA ALA A 176 2.66 -15.03 4.46
C ALA A 176 1.47 -15.86 4.97
N GLY A 177 0.70 -16.49 4.07
CA GLY A 177 -0.41 -17.37 4.44
C GLY A 177 -1.73 -16.66 4.76
N PHE A 178 -1.89 -15.37 4.48
CA PHE A 178 -3.13 -14.63 4.79
C PHE A 178 -4.13 -14.58 3.62
N ALA A 179 -3.67 -14.82 2.39
CA ALA A 179 -4.51 -14.76 1.19
C ALA A 179 -4.33 -16.00 0.31
N VAL A 180 -5.21 -16.16 -0.68
CA VAL A 180 -5.08 -17.07 -1.82
C VAL A 180 -4.98 -16.28 -3.11
N VAL A 181 -4.44 -16.92 -4.16
CA VAL A 181 -4.49 -16.37 -5.52
C VAL A 181 -5.89 -16.56 -6.09
N ASP A 182 -6.35 -15.58 -6.85
CA ASP A 182 -7.67 -15.58 -7.47
C ASP A 182 -7.59 -15.04 -8.92
N SER A 183 -8.74 -14.96 -9.59
CA SER A 183 -8.90 -14.38 -10.93
C SER A 183 -10.00 -13.30 -10.96
N LEU A 184 -10.11 -12.59 -12.08
CA LEU A 184 -11.15 -11.58 -12.29
C LEU A 184 -12.33 -12.18 -13.06
N TYR A 185 -13.55 -11.89 -12.60
CA TYR A 185 -14.76 -12.01 -13.40
C TYR A 185 -15.27 -10.60 -13.74
N LEU A 186 -15.19 -10.21 -15.01
CA LEU A 186 -15.63 -8.88 -15.45
C LEU A 186 -17.16 -8.85 -15.55
N THR A 187 -17.78 -7.87 -14.90
CA THR A 187 -19.24 -7.69 -14.80
C THR A 187 -19.69 -6.43 -15.52
#